data_AF-G2ZLJ4-F1
#
_entry.id   AF-G2ZLJ4-F1
#
_cell.length_a   1.000
_cell.length_b   1.000
_cell.length_c   1.000
_cell.angle_alpha   90.00
_cell.angle_beta   90.00
_cell.angle_gamma   90.00
#
_symmetry.space_group_name_H-M   'P 1'
#
loop_
_entity.id
_entity.type
_entity.pdbx_description
1 polymer ?
#
loop_
_entity_poly.entity_id
_entity_poly.type
_entity_poly.pdbx_seq_one_letter_code
_entity_poly.pdbx_strand_id
1 'polypeptide(L)'
;MTKRSLTWSPGPPRFFADMTCCKPARVSVGLACKRPYQQCCAWHHIRLVVRHRGEKTLVQFADHLLSVCGWTLGEVFFSFNAAREISSLAVVCARRWRAIPSAADRAAYRNQICADTSPEFVATFDVLCEADAGPQ
;
A
#
# COMPACT_ATOMS: atom_id res chain seq x y z
N MET A 1 -34.16 -16.05 -13.63
CA MET A 1 -33.23 -15.05 -13.06
C MET A 1 -32.41 -15.70 -11.96
N THR A 2 -31.21 -16.17 -12.28
CA THR A 2 -30.36 -16.90 -11.33
C THR A 2 -29.63 -15.90 -10.44
N LYS A 3 -30.04 -15.80 -9.16
CA LYS A 3 -29.31 -15.07 -8.12
C LYS A 3 -27.92 -15.68 -8.01
N ARG A 4 -26.91 -15.07 -8.65
CA ARG A 4 -25.50 -15.37 -8.37
C ARG A 4 -25.21 -14.88 -6.96
N SER A 5 -25.27 -15.80 -6.00
CA SER A 5 -24.74 -15.59 -4.67
C SER A 5 -23.21 -15.47 -4.81
N LEU A 6 -22.71 -14.24 -4.87
CA LEU A 6 -21.28 -13.94 -4.76
C LEU A 6 -20.91 -14.07 -3.28
N THR A 7 -20.91 -15.30 -2.76
CA THR A 7 -20.26 -15.61 -1.49
C THR A 7 -18.76 -15.48 -1.71
N TRP A 8 -18.28 -14.25 -1.56
CA TRP A 8 -16.86 -13.95 -1.58
C TRP A 8 -16.25 -14.53 -0.31
N SER A 9 -15.72 -15.74 -0.41
CA SER A 9 -14.91 -16.32 0.66
C SER A 9 -13.62 -15.52 0.77
N PRO A 10 -13.27 -14.97 1.95
CA PRO A 10 -11.98 -14.34 2.17
C PRO A 10 -10.94 -15.44 2.32
N GLY A 11 -10.55 -16.05 1.21
CA GLY A 11 -9.37 -16.90 1.16
C GLY A 11 -8.11 -16.14 1.60
N PRO A 12 -7.02 -16.87 1.94
CA PRO A 12 -5.76 -16.33 2.45
C PRO A 12 -5.20 -15.20 1.57
N PRO A 13 -4.31 -14.33 2.12
CA PRO A 13 -3.99 -13.03 1.53
C PRO A 13 -3.61 -13.15 0.04
N ARG A 14 -4.39 -12.47 -0.82
CA ARG A 14 -4.26 -12.58 -2.27
C ARG A 14 -2.97 -11.95 -2.81
N PHE A 15 -2.29 -11.11 -2.03
CA PHE A 15 -1.12 -10.35 -2.45
C PHE A 15 0.15 -11.07 -2.00
N PHE A 16 0.99 -11.44 -2.95
CA PHE A 16 2.32 -12.03 -2.79
C PHE A 16 3.20 -11.56 -3.95
N ALA A 17 4.52 -11.75 -3.86
CA ALA A 17 5.48 -11.30 -4.86
C ALA A 17 5.08 -11.74 -6.29
N ASP A 18 4.63 -12.99 -6.44
CA ASP A 18 4.23 -13.58 -7.72
C ASP A 18 2.71 -13.60 -7.98
N MET A 19 1.97 -12.65 -7.42
CA MET A 19 0.50 -12.65 -7.51
C MET A 19 -0.02 -12.68 -8.95
N THR A 20 -0.83 -13.70 -9.25
CA THR A 20 -1.41 -13.97 -10.58
C THR A 20 -2.77 -13.32 -10.85
N CYS A 21 -3.45 -12.73 -9.85
CA CYS A 21 -4.56 -11.74 -9.89
C CYS A 21 -5.53 -11.99 -8.74
N CYS A 22 -6.10 -10.94 -8.15
CA CYS A 22 -7.19 -11.09 -7.19
C CYS A 22 -8.52 -11.57 -7.81
N LYS A 23 -8.67 -11.64 -9.15
CA LYS A 23 -9.87 -12.09 -9.86
C LYS A 23 -9.65 -13.49 -10.45
N PRO A 24 -10.15 -14.57 -9.80
CA PRO A 24 -9.96 -15.95 -10.27
C PRO A 24 -10.43 -16.18 -11.70
N ALA A 25 -11.49 -15.49 -12.13
CA ALA A 25 -12.03 -15.60 -13.48
C ALA A 25 -11.06 -15.15 -14.60
N ARG A 26 -10.07 -14.30 -14.31
CA ARG A 26 -9.03 -13.93 -15.28
C ARG A 26 -7.99 -15.04 -15.41
N VAL A 27 -7.61 -15.62 -14.27
CA VAL A 27 -6.67 -16.75 -14.22
C VAL A 27 -7.26 -17.96 -14.93
N SER A 28 -8.55 -18.25 -14.75
CA SER A 28 -9.23 -19.39 -15.37
C SER A 28 -9.30 -19.34 -16.90
N VAL A 29 -9.09 -18.16 -17.51
CA VAL A 29 -9.05 -17.99 -18.98
C VAL A 29 -7.64 -17.66 -19.49
N GLY A 30 -6.60 -17.91 -18.67
CA GLY A 30 -5.19 -17.75 -19.06
C GLY A 30 -4.71 -16.31 -19.22
N LEU A 31 -5.43 -15.31 -18.69
CA LEU A 31 -5.02 -13.91 -18.82
C LEU A 31 -3.92 -13.56 -17.82
N ALA A 32 -2.81 -13.01 -18.32
CA ALA A 32 -1.73 -12.50 -17.50
C ALA A 32 -2.21 -11.35 -16.58
N CYS A 33 -1.69 -11.31 -15.35
CA CYS A 33 -1.91 -10.23 -14.40
C CYS A 33 -0.69 -9.32 -14.32
N LYS A 34 -0.63 -8.40 -15.29
CA LYS A 34 0.35 -7.31 -15.28
C LYS A 34 0.07 -6.33 -14.13
N ARG A 35 1.10 -5.56 -13.76
CA ARG A 35 1.08 -4.59 -12.64
C ARG A 35 -0.18 -3.71 -12.56
N PRO A 36 -0.72 -3.13 -13.65
CA PRO A 36 -1.92 -2.30 -13.55
C PRO A 36 -3.15 -3.04 -13.01
N TYR A 37 -3.28 -4.34 -13.29
CA TYR A 37 -4.35 -5.16 -12.75
C TYR A 37 -4.14 -5.50 -11.28
N GLN A 38 -2.89 -5.70 -10.87
CA GLN A 38 -2.52 -5.89 -9.46
C GLN A 38 -2.83 -4.62 -8.66
N GLN A 39 -2.54 -3.42 -9.19
CA GLN A 39 -2.88 -2.14 -8.57
C GLN A 39 -4.41 -1.93 -8.46
N CYS A 40 -5.18 -2.30 -9.50
CA CYS A 40 -6.65 -2.29 -9.42
C CYS A 40 -7.17 -3.20 -8.28
N CYS A 41 -6.56 -4.37 -8.12
CA CYS A 41 -6.85 -5.27 -7.01
C CYS A 41 -6.52 -4.64 -5.65
N ALA A 42 -5.35 -4.02 -5.51
CA ALA A 42 -4.92 -3.36 -4.27
C ALA A 42 -5.86 -2.22 -3.90
N TRP A 43 -6.23 -1.38 -4.86
CA TRP A 43 -7.20 -0.29 -4.68
C TRP A 43 -8.56 -0.80 -4.18
N HIS A 44 -9.09 -1.87 -4.77
CA HIS A 44 -10.35 -2.47 -4.30
C HIS A 44 -10.23 -3.07 -2.90
N HIS A 45 -9.09 -3.70 -2.58
CA HIS A 45 -8.82 -4.21 -1.25
C HIS A 45 -8.79 -3.10 -0.20
N ILE A 46 -8.08 -2.00 -0.47
CA ILE A 46 -8.01 -0.82 0.41
C ILE A 46 -9.41 -0.29 0.71
N ARG A 47 -10.24 -0.09 -0.32
CA ARG A 47 -11.63 0.37 -0.14
C ARG A 47 -12.47 -0.54 0.75
N LEU A 48 -12.24 -1.84 0.70
CA LEU A 48 -12.94 -2.81 1.55
C LEU A 48 -12.42 -2.79 2.98
N VAL A 49 -11.11 -2.66 3.16
CA VAL A 49 -10.48 -2.51 4.47
C VAL A 49 -10.99 -1.25 5.19
N VAL A 50 -11.04 -0.12 4.50
CA VAL A 50 -11.61 1.14 5.04
C VAL A 50 -13.02 0.92 5.59
N ARG A 51 -13.86 0.20 4.84
CA ARG A 51 -15.26 -0.05 5.23
C ARG A 51 -15.43 -0.96 6.45
N HIS A 52 -14.44 -1.81 6.76
CA HIS A 52 -14.69 -2.95 7.65
C HIS A 52 -13.62 -3.23 8.71
N ARG A 53 -12.40 -2.69 8.58
CA ARG A 53 -11.23 -3.12 9.38
C ARG A 53 -10.31 -1.98 9.87
N GLY A 54 -10.51 -0.76 9.38
CA GLY A 54 -9.84 0.44 9.89
C GLY A 54 -8.36 0.59 9.55
N GLU A 55 -7.76 1.69 10.04
CA GLU A 55 -6.43 2.20 9.67
C GLU A 55 -5.28 1.22 9.94
N LYS A 56 -5.29 0.52 11.08
CA LYS A 56 -4.22 -0.44 11.43
C LYS A 56 -4.02 -1.50 10.33
N THR A 57 -5.12 -1.95 9.73
CA THR A 57 -5.08 -2.94 8.64
C THR A 57 -4.51 -2.33 7.35
N LEU A 58 -4.78 -1.05 7.08
CA LEU A 58 -4.21 -0.33 5.94
C LEU A 58 -2.71 -0.14 6.06
N VAL A 59 -2.23 0.21 7.26
CA VAL A 59 -0.80 0.32 7.57
C VAL A 59 -0.09 -1.03 7.36
N GLN A 60 -0.67 -2.12 7.87
CA GLN A 60 -0.14 -3.47 7.63
C GLN A 60 -0.13 -3.85 6.15
N PHE A 61 -1.17 -3.47 5.41
CA PHE A 61 -1.25 -3.75 3.99
C PHE A 61 -0.22 -2.96 3.16
N ALA A 62 -0.04 -1.67 3.48
CA ALA A 62 1.02 -0.84 2.87
C ALA A 62 2.40 -1.45 3.09
N ASP A 63 2.70 -1.87 4.33
CA ASP A 63 3.98 -2.50 4.65
C ASP A 63 4.16 -3.84 3.93
N HIS A 64 3.10 -4.66 3.84
CA HIS A 64 3.12 -5.93 3.11
C HIS A 64 3.41 -5.73 1.61
N LEU A 65 2.80 -4.73 0.97
CA LEU A 65 3.05 -4.44 -0.44
C LEU A 65 4.51 -4.02 -0.70
N LEU A 66 5.06 -3.19 0.18
CA LEU A 66 6.43 -2.70 0.06
C LEU A 66 7.47 -3.77 0.42
N SER A 67 7.28 -4.52 1.51
CA SER A 67 8.28 -5.47 2.05
C SER A 67 8.18 -6.85 1.42
N VAL A 68 6.97 -7.39 1.32
CA VAL A 68 6.76 -8.80 0.94
C VAL A 68 6.47 -8.93 -0.55
N CYS A 69 5.66 -8.02 -1.10
CA CYS A 69 5.35 -8.05 -2.52
C CYS A 69 6.40 -7.35 -3.39
N GLY A 70 7.33 -6.60 -2.78
CA GLY A 70 8.40 -5.89 -3.48
C GLY A 70 7.90 -4.81 -4.44
N TRP A 71 6.75 -4.19 -4.15
CA TRP A 71 6.24 -3.09 -4.97
C TRP A 71 7.08 -1.85 -4.73
N THR A 72 7.26 -1.04 -5.77
CA THR A 72 7.92 0.26 -5.60
C THR A 72 7.03 1.21 -4.80
N LEU A 73 7.64 2.23 -4.19
CA LEU A 73 6.87 3.24 -3.46
C LEU A 73 5.84 3.92 -4.37
N GLY A 74 6.21 4.29 -5.60
CA GLY A 74 5.27 4.87 -6.56
C GLY A 74 4.08 3.95 -6.88
N GLU A 75 4.30 2.63 -6.99
CA GLU A 75 3.22 1.67 -7.24
C GLU A 75 2.22 1.58 -6.07
N VAL A 76 2.73 1.60 -4.84
CA VAL A 76 1.92 1.58 -3.62
C VAL A 76 1.21 2.92 -3.42
N PHE A 77 1.94 4.03 -3.60
CA PHE A 77 1.39 5.38 -3.53
C PHE A 77 0.22 5.56 -4.50
N PHE A 78 0.35 5.14 -5.76
CA PHE A 78 -0.74 5.20 -6.74
C PHE A 78 -2.03 4.53 -6.20
N SER A 79 -1.90 3.34 -5.62
CA SER A 79 -3.05 2.56 -5.14
C SER A 79 -3.72 3.19 -3.91
N PHE A 80 -2.92 3.69 -2.97
CA PHE A 80 -3.41 4.38 -1.77
C PHE A 80 -3.99 5.76 -2.10
N ASN A 81 -3.39 6.50 -3.03
CA ASN A 81 -3.89 7.79 -3.48
C ASN A 81 -5.24 7.65 -4.21
N ALA A 82 -5.35 6.66 -5.10
CA ALA A 82 -6.63 6.34 -5.75
C ALA A 82 -7.73 5.93 -4.75
N ALA A 83 -7.36 5.40 -3.59
CA ALA A 83 -8.28 5.09 -2.50
C ALA A 83 -8.56 6.27 -1.55
N ARG A 84 -7.79 7.37 -1.64
CA ARG A 84 -7.74 8.49 -0.68
C ARG A 84 -7.27 8.11 0.73
N GLU A 85 -6.40 7.11 0.82
CA GLU A 85 -5.90 6.57 2.10
C GLU A 85 -4.39 6.81 2.30
N ILE A 86 -3.85 7.88 1.70
CA ILE A 86 -2.40 8.14 1.67
C ILE A 86 -1.76 8.27 3.05
N SER A 87 -2.51 8.69 4.07
CA SER A 87 -2.02 8.84 5.45
C SER A 87 -1.55 7.51 6.03
N SER A 88 -2.23 6.40 5.74
CA SER A 88 -1.83 5.06 6.20
C SER A 88 -0.48 4.64 5.61
N LEU A 89 -0.21 5.00 4.35
CA LEU A 89 1.09 4.76 3.72
C LEU A 89 2.16 5.68 4.31
N ALA A 90 1.84 6.95 4.57
CA ALA A 90 2.76 7.90 5.19
C ALA A 90 3.25 7.43 6.57
N VAL A 91 2.39 6.79 7.38
CA VAL A 91 2.77 6.16 8.65
C VAL A 91 3.83 5.08 8.45
N VAL A 92 3.70 4.22 7.43
CA VAL A 92 4.71 3.18 7.13
C VAL A 92 6.03 3.81 6.69
N CYS A 93 5.97 4.80 5.79
CA CYS A 93 7.17 5.49 5.32
C CYS A 93 7.90 6.20 6.47
N ALA A 94 7.18 6.89 7.36
CA ALA A 94 7.77 7.56 8.52
C ALA A 94 8.45 6.56 9.47
N ARG A 95 7.81 5.41 9.74
CA ARG A 95 8.43 4.33 10.54
C ARG A 95 9.73 3.82 9.92
N ARG A 96 9.75 3.61 8.60
CA ARG A 96 10.95 3.19 7.87
C ARG A 96 12.04 4.25 7.95
N TRP A 97 11.70 5.52 7.75
CA TRP A 97 12.64 6.63 7.85
C TRP A 97 13.30 6.68 9.24
N ARG A 98 12.52 6.52 10.32
CA ARG A 98 13.05 6.51 11.69
C ARG A 98 13.95 5.31 12.00
N ALA A 99 13.70 4.17 11.36
CA ALA A 99 14.53 2.98 11.50
C ALA A 99 15.90 3.12 10.80
N ILE A 100 16.09 4.11 9.93
CA ILE A 100 17.36 4.38 9.25
C ILE A 100 18.30 5.16 10.19
N PRO A 101 19.45 4.60 10.60
CA PRO A 101 20.33 5.26 11.58
C PRO A 101 21.09 6.46 11.03
N SER A 102 21.52 6.40 9.77
CA SER A 102 22.34 7.41 9.12
C SER A 102 21.49 8.59 8.65
N ALA A 103 21.96 9.81 8.94
CA ALA A 103 21.30 11.04 8.45
C ALA A 103 21.36 11.15 6.92
N ALA A 104 22.46 10.69 6.30
CA ALA A 104 22.60 10.67 4.85
C ALA A 104 21.60 9.69 4.20
N ASP A 105 21.43 8.51 4.78
CA ASP A 105 20.47 7.51 4.26
C ASP A 105 19.02 7.96 4.48
N ARG A 106 18.74 8.66 5.59
CA ARG A 106 17.44 9.31 5.82
C ARG A 106 17.14 10.38 4.78
N ALA A 107 18.13 11.18 4.41
CA ALA A 107 18.00 12.18 3.35
C ALA A 107 17.78 11.53 1.98
N ALA A 108 18.52 10.46 1.66
CA ALA A 108 18.33 9.69 0.43
C ALA A 108 16.92 9.07 0.36
N TYR A 109 16.45 8.48 1.46
CA TYR A 109 15.09 7.94 1.53
C TYR A 109 14.03 9.02 1.36
N ARG A 110 14.21 10.20 1.98
CA ARG A 110 13.31 11.34 1.78
C ARG A 110 13.29 11.81 0.32
N ASN A 111 14.43 11.84 -0.36
CA ASN A 111 14.49 12.18 -1.78
C ASN A 111 13.69 11.18 -2.63
N GLN A 112 13.72 9.89 -2.28
CA GLN A 112 12.86 8.88 -2.92
C GLN A 112 11.37 9.16 -2.65
N ILE A 113 10.99 9.53 -1.42
CA ILE A 113 9.61 9.95 -1.11
C ILE A 113 9.19 11.11 -2.02
N CYS A 114 10.02 12.14 -2.15
CA CYS A 114 9.74 13.30 -3.02
C CYS A 114 9.60 12.92 -4.50
N ALA A 115 10.38 11.96 -4.99
CA ALA A 115 10.35 11.54 -6.39
C ALA A 115 9.11 10.71 -6.74
N ASP A 116 8.64 9.86 -5.81
CA ASP A 116 7.61 8.86 -6.09
C ASP A 116 6.20 9.25 -5.63
N THR A 117 6.06 10.36 -4.92
CA THR A 117 4.80 10.76 -4.27
C THR A 117 4.43 12.22 -4.54
N SER A 118 3.29 12.69 -4.00
CA SER A 118 2.83 14.07 -4.18
C SER A 118 3.35 15.01 -3.08
N PRO A 119 3.36 16.34 -3.31
CA PRO A 119 3.76 17.31 -2.29
C PRO A 119 2.96 17.20 -0.98
N GLU A 120 1.67 16.89 -1.04
CA GLU A 120 0.81 16.71 0.13
C GLU A 120 1.21 15.47 0.94
N PHE A 121 1.65 14.42 0.25
CA PHE A 121 2.20 13.22 0.90
C PHE A 121 3.50 13.55 1.62
N VAL A 122 4.42 14.27 0.96
CA VAL A 122 5.70 14.68 1.55
C VAL A 122 5.48 15.52 2.81
N ALA A 123 4.58 16.50 2.76
CA ALA A 123 4.25 17.31 3.93
C ALA A 123 3.73 16.46 5.10
N THR A 124 2.83 15.51 4.82
CA THR A 124 2.32 14.58 5.84
C THR A 124 3.44 13.70 6.41
N PHE A 125 4.30 13.17 5.55
CA PHE A 125 5.43 12.34 5.92
C PHE A 125 6.43 13.09 6.81
N ASP A 126 6.78 14.34 6.48
CA ASP A 126 7.72 15.15 7.25
C ASP A 126 7.18 15.40 8.67
N VAL A 127 5.91 15.80 8.79
CA VAL A 127 5.23 15.97 10.10
C VAL A 127 5.29 14.67 10.92
N LEU A 128 5.00 13.52 10.29
CA LEU A 128 5.05 12.24 10.98
C LEU A 128 6.48 11.83 11.38
N CYS A 129 7.50 12.21 10.63
CA CYS A 129 8.88 11.94 10.99
C CYS A 129 9.29 12.70 12.26
N GLU A 130 8.82 13.94 12.42
CA GLU A 130 9.11 14.82 13.55
C GLU A 130 8.22 14.55 14.78
N ALA A 131 6.95 14.17 14.58
CA ALA A 131 5.96 14.04 15.67
C ALA A 131 6.27 12.92 16.69
N ASP A 132 7.09 11.93 16.33
CA ASP A 132 7.48 10.82 17.22
C ASP A 132 8.85 11.06 17.90
N ALA A 133 9.43 12.25 17.72
CA ALA A 133 10.63 12.70 18.43
C ALA A 133 10.31 13.33 19.81
N GLY A 134 9.19 12.93 20.44
CA GLY A 134 8.72 13.43 21.74
C GLY A 134 9.80 13.38 22.85
N PRO A 135 9.65 14.22 23.90
CA PRO A 135 10.76 14.77 24.67
C PRO A 135 11.62 13.68 25.30
N GLN A 136 12.95 13.83 25.16
CA GLN A 136 13.95 13.07 25.90
C GLN A 136 13.85 13.30 27.40
#